data_AF-A0A9D7E5P9-F1
#
_entry.id   AF-A0A9D7E5P9-F1
#
_cell.length_a   1.000
_cell.length_b   1.000
_cell.length_c   1.000
_cell.angle_alpha   90.00
_cell.angle_beta   90.00
_cell.angle_gamma   90.00
#
_symmetry.space_group_name_H-M   'P 1'
#
loop_
_entity.id
_entity.type
_entity.pdbx_description
1 polymer ?
#
loop_
_entity_poly.entity_id
_entity_poly.type
_entity_poly.pdbx_seq_one_letter_code
_entity_poly.pdbx_strand_id
1 'polypeptide(L)'
;MLRGERSTEDGLYVMYSRYFATAGRCSGCHGHDTLGLAMVDEEGEDVNVADDWRSTIMANSARDPFFRAKMSHEVLVNPGAPDRHRKQMPELPCTLGMHEERMLGNPPFTAAMLDTSVMGLEGVSCLACHQQNPDSAGASSRAI
;
A
#
# COMPACT_ATOMS: atom_id res chain seq x y z
N MET A 1 -14.60 -2.93 13.14
CA MET A 1 -14.18 -3.21 11.76
C MET A 1 -14.91 -2.26 10.84
N LEU A 2 -14.27 -1.17 10.42
CA LEU A 2 -14.82 -0.31 9.37
C LEU A 2 -14.58 -1.04 8.04
N ARG A 3 -15.61 -1.68 7.48
CA ARG A 3 -15.55 -2.15 6.10
C ARG A 3 -15.50 -0.90 5.23
N GLY A 4 -14.33 -0.58 4.69
CA GLY A 4 -14.20 0.49 3.70
C GLY A 4 -15.10 0.20 2.52
N GLU A 5 -15.84 1.21 2.06
CA GLU A 5 -16.60 1.16 0.82
C GLU A 5 -15.61 1.04 -0.35
N ARG A 6 -16.04 0.40 -1.44
CA ARG A 6 -15.28 0.40 -2.69
C ARG A 6 -15.89 1.41 -3.63
N SER A 7 -15.05 2.17 -4.32
CA SER A 7 -15.46 3.07 -5.40
C SER A 7 -16.21 2.29 -6.48
N THR A 8 -17.29 2.85 -7.02
CA THR A 8 -18.03 2.25 -8.13
C THR A 8 -17.31 2.42 -9.47
N GLU A 9 -16.45 3.44 -9.57
CA GLU A 9 -15.75 3.79 -10.81
C GLU A 9 -14.53 2.91 -11.02
N ASP A 10 -13.70 2.76 -9.97
CA ASP A 10 -12.44 2.03 -10.05
C ASP A 10 -12.43 0.75 -9.19
N GLY A 11 -13.33 0.58 -8.21
CA GLY A 11 -13.31 -0.59 -7.33
C GLY A 11 -12.19 -0.61 -6.29
N LEU A 12 -11.40 0.46 -6.15
CA LEU A 12 -10.45 0.67 -5.06
C LEU A 12 -11.20 0.88 -3.75
N TYR A 13 -10.55 0.49 -2.64
CA TYR A 13 -11.09 0.80 -1.32
C TYR A 13 -10.99 2.31 -1.06
N VAL A 14 -12.03 2.87 -0.43
CA VAL A 14 -12.11 4.29 -0.08
C VAL A 14 -12.24 4.40 1.43
N MET A 15 -11.11 4.46 2.15
CA MET A 15 -11.12 4.50 3.62
C MET A 15 -9.99 5.36 4.19
N TYR A 16 -10.16 5.75 5.45
CA TYR A 16 -9.10 6.27 6.31
C TYR A 16 -8.80 5.26 7.41
N SER A 17 -7.52 5.11 7.74
CA SER A 17 -7.06 4.57 9.02
C SER A 17 -6.84 5.73 9.99
N ARG A 18 -6.07 5.53 11.07
CA ARG A 18 -5.74 6.64 11.98
C ARG A 18 -4.76 7.62 11.34
N TYR A 19 -3.81 7.13 10.52
CA TYR A 19 -2.74 7.96 9.96
C TYR A 19 -2.72 8.04 8.43
N PHE A 20 -3.42 7.13 7.74
CA PHE A 20 -3.37 7.02 6.29
C PHE A 20 -4.76 6.99 5.63
N ALA A 21 -4.75 7.17 4.32
CA ALA A 21 -5.86 6.96 3.41
C ALA A 21 -5.47 5.93 2.34
N THR A 22 -6.45 5.20 1.82
CA THR A 22 -6.25 4.32 0.66
C THR A 22 -6.16 5.12 -0.63
N ALA A 23 -5.58 4.53 -1.68
CA ALA A 23 -5.48 5.12 -3.01
C ALA A 23 -6.84 5.48 -3.62
N GLY A 24 -7.92 4.78 -3.24
CA GLY A 24 -9.28 5.14 -3.68
C GLY A 24 -9.76 6.51 -3.18
N ARG A 25 -9.13 7.10 -2.15
CA ARG A 25 -9.37 8.50 -1.77
C ARG A 25 -8.68 9.48 -2.72
N CYS A 26 -7.55 9.07 -3.30
CA CYS A 26 -6.79 9.85 -4.27
C CYS A 26 -7.43 9.77 -5.65
N SER A 27 -7.94 8.60 -6.05
CA SER A 27 -8.54 8.38 -7.37
C SER A 27 -9.78 9.23 -7.63
N GLY A 28 -10.48 9.70 -6.59
CA GLY A 28 -11.63 10.61 -6.77
C GLY A 28 -11.30 11.92 -7.52
N CYS A 29 -10.04 12.37 -7.47
CA CYS A 29 -9.56 13.54 -8.24
C CYS A 29 -8.38 13.21 -9.17
N HIS A 30 -7.65 12.13 -8.90
CA HIS A 30 -6.46 11.71 -9.66
C HIS A 30 -6.69 10.42 -10.47
N GLY A 31 -7.93 9.96 -10.54
CA GLY A 31 -8.39 8.82 -11.36
C GLY A 31 -9.16 9.30 -12.58
N HIS A 32 -9.83 8.36 -13.25
CA HIS A 32 -10.63 8.63 -14.44
C HIS A 32 -11.69 9.72 -14.18
N ASP A 33 -11.61 10.83 -14.90
CA ASP A 33 -12.63 11.88 -14.86
C ASP A 33 -13.71 11.61 -15.91
N THR A 34 -14.90 11.22 -15.44
CA THR A 34 -16.07 10.96 -16.29
C THR A 34 -16.54 12.17 -17.12
N LEU A 35 -16.13 13.39 -16.75
CA LEU A 35 -16.41 14.60 -17.52
C LEU A 35 -15.33 14.92 -18.57
N GLY A 36 -14.18 14.25 -18.51
CA GLY A 36 -13.04 14.47 -19.40
C GLY A 36 -12.43 15.88 -19.26
N LEU A 37 -12.41 16.45 -18.05
CA LEU A 37 -11.88 17.79 -17.78
C LEU A 37 -10.51 17.76 -17.09
N ALA A 38 -10.28 16.76 -16.24
CA ALA A 38 -9.02 16.55 -15.53
C ALA A 38 -8.42 15.18 -15.88
N MET A 39 -7.11 15.03 -15.68
CA MET A 39 -6.37 13.80 -15.95
C MET A 39 -6.54 13.29 -17.40
N VAL A 40 -6.72 14.23 -18.34
CA VAL A 40 -6.72 13.98 -19.78
C VAL A 40 -5.64 14.82 -20.46
N ASP A 41 -5.15 14.37 -21.62
CA ASP A 41 -4.23 15.14 -22.45
C ASP A 41 -4.94 16.13 -23.39
N GLU A 42 -4.22 16.74 -24.33
CA GLU A 42 -4.77 17.74 -25.28
C GLU A 42 -5.77 17.11 -26.26
N GLU A 43 -5.64 15.81 -26.53
CA GLU A 43 -6.51 15.02 -27.38
C GLU A 43 -7.73 14.44 -26.63
N GLY A 44 -7.74 14.55 -25.30
CA GLY A 44 -8.79 14.03 -24.43
C GLY A 44 -8.58 12.55 -24.04
N GLU A 45 -7.39 11.99 -24.23
CA GLU A 45 -7.06 10.64 -23.78
C GLU A 45 -6.87 10.63 -22.26
N ASP A 46 -7.36 9.57 -21.60
CA ASP A 46 -7.21 9.41 -20.16
C ASP A 46 -5.76 9.06 -19.78
N VAL A 47 -5.16 9.92 -18.96
CA VAL A 47 -3.78 9.81 -18.45
C VAL A 47 -3.77 9.79 -16.92
N ASN A 48 -4.80 9.22 -16.30
CA ASN A 48 -4.92 9.22 -14.85
C ASN A 48 -3.87 8.36 -14.14
N VAL A 49 -3.29 8.92 -13.07
CA VAL A 49 -2.20 8.28 -12.32
C VAL A 49 -2.69 7.12 -11.44
N ALA A 50 -3.99 7.10 -11.10
CA ALA A 50 -4.54 6.02 -10.28
C ALA A 50 -4.51 4.67 -11.02
N ASP A 51 -4.88 4.67 -12.30
CA ASP A 51 -4.85 3.48 -13.16
C ASP A 51 -3.42 3.06 -13.49
N ASP A 52 -2.55 4.04 -13.80
CA ASP A 52 -1.12 3.80 -13.97
C ASP A 52 -0.51 3.12 -12.74
N TRP A 53 -0.70 3.69 -11.55
CA TRP A 53 -0.21 3.11 -10.30
C TRP A 53 -0.75 1.70 -10.09
N ARG A 54 -2.05 1.49 -10.30
CA ARG A 54 -2.70 0.20 -10.05
C ARG A 54 -2.17 -0.92 -10.93
N SER A 55 -1.67 -0.59 -12.12
CA SER A 55 -1.04 -1.54 -13.03
C SER A 55 0.38 -1.97 -12.61
N THR A 56 0.99 -1.27 -11.65
CA THR A 56 2.39 -1.50 -11.27
C THR A 56 2.60 -2.65 -10.29
N ILE A 57 3.86 -3.10 -10.20
CA ILE A 57 4.32 -4.00 -9.12
C ILE A 57 4.14 -3.33 -7.75
N MET A 58 4.23 -2.00 -7.65
CA MET A 58 4.08 -1.28 -6.38
C MET A 58 2.70 -1.48 -5.77
N ALA A 59 1.64 -1.26 -6.54
CA ALA A 59 0.25 -1.47 -6.11
C ALA A 59 -0.06 -2.93 -5.79
N ASN A 60 0.61 -3.87 -6.47
CA ASN A 60 0.36 -5.30 -6.35
C ASN A 60 1.34 -6.04 -5.42
N SER A 61 2.33 -5.34 -4.86
CA SER A 61 3.43 -5.94 -4.09
C SER A 61 2.98 -6.79 -2.91
N ALA A 62 1.96 -6.37 -2.16
CA ALA A 62 1.37 -7.14 -1.06
C ALA A 62 0.54 -8.36 -1.52
N ARG A 63 0.01 -8.27 -2.74
CA ARG A 63 -0.94 -9.23 -3.33
C ARG A 63 -0.24 -10.27 -4.19
N ASP A 64 1.02 -10.04 -4.56
CA ASP A 64 1.79 -10.93 -5.41
C ASP A 64 1.83 -12.36 -4.80
N PRO A 65 1.25 -13.36 -5.49
CA PRO A 65 1.24 -14.73 -5.00
C PRO A 65 2.65 -15.31 -4.89
N PHE A 66 3.60 -14.86 -5.72
CA PHE A 66 4.99 -15.31 -5.64
C PHE A 66 5.67 -14.80 -4.38
N PHE A 67 5.56 -13.50 -4.08
CA PHE A 67 6.01 -12.91 -2.82
C PHE A 67 5.43 -13.66 -1.61
N ARG A 68 4.12 -13.90 -1.59
CA ARG A 68 3.44 -14.60 -0.48
C ARG A 68 3.92 -16.05 -0.33
N ALA A 69 4.09 -16.76 -1.44
CA ALA A 69 4.65 -18.11 -1.43
C ALA A 69 6.08 -18.11 -0.89
N LYS A 70 6.92 -17.16 -1.31
CA LYS A 70 8.29 -17.04 -0.83
C LYS A 70 8.36 -16.71 0.65
N MET A 71 7.54 -15.78 1.15
CA MET A 71 7.40 -15.51 2.58
C MET A 71 7.04 -16.78 3.36
N SER A 72 6.04 -17.54 2.90
CA SER A 72 5.66 -18.80 3.55
C SER A 72 6.78 -19.85 3.52
N HIS A 73 7.58 -19.88 2.45
CA HIS A 73 8.72 -20.78 2.32
C HIS A 73 9.85 -20.42 3.29
N GLU A 74 10.23 -19.13 3.40
CA GLU A 74 11.26 -18.67 4.37
C GLU A 74 10.90 -19.04 5.81
N VAL A 75 9.62 -18.97 6.16
CA VAL A 75 9.09 -19.39 7.45
C VAL A 75 9.30 -20.88 7.73
N LEU A 76 9.25 -21.71 6.70
CA LEU A 76 9.38 -23.17 6.80
C LEU A 76 10.85 -23.61 6.82
N VAL A 77 11.68 -23.03 5.96
CA VAL A 77 13.08 -23.46 5.81
C VAL A 77 14.04 -22.83 6.82
N ASN A 78 13.61 -21.78 7.51
CA ASN A 78 14.43 -21.10 8.52
C ASN A 78 13.73 -21.04 9.91
N PRO A 79 13.51 -22.18 10.57
CA PRO A 79 12.80 -22.23 11.86
C PRO A 79 13.57 -21.59 13.02
N GLY A 80 14.90 -21.45 12.90
CA GLY A 80 15.77 -20.81 13.90
C GLY A 80 15.93 -19.30 13.70
N ALA A 81 15.38 -18.72 12.62
CA ALA A 81 15.41 -17.27 12.43
C ALA A 81 14.65 -16.56 13.56
N PRO A 82 15.11 -15.36 13.97
CA PRO A 82 14.35 -14.51 14.88
C PRO A 82 12.92 -14.32 14.37
N ASP A 83 11.94 -14.36 15.27
CA ASP A 83 10.52 -14.19 14.94
C ASP A 83 10.24 -12.90 14.15
N ARG A 84 11.01 -11.83 14.39
CA ARG A 84 10.96 -10.58 13.61
C ARG A 84 11.31 -10.73 12.14
N HIS A 85 12.12 -11.73 11.75
CA HIS A 85 12.44 -11.97 10.34
C HIS A 85 11.45 -12.95 9.71
N ARG A 86 10.90 -13.86 10.52
CA ARG A 86 10.03 -14.94 10.06
C ARG A 86 8.57 -14.50 9.93
N LYS A 87 8.04 -13.77 10.90
CA LYS A 87 6.59 -13.46 10.99
C LYS A 87 6.26 -12.04 10.54
N GLN A 88 7.23 -11.14 10.58
CA GLN A 88 7.04 -9.75 10.17
C GLN A 88 6.93 -9.68 8.65
N MET A 89 5.95 -8.94 8.16
CA MET A 89 5.97 -8.58 6.74
C MET A 89 7.15 -7.64 6.48
N PRO A 90 7.83 -7.72 5.34
CA PRO A 90 8.77 -6.69 4.93
C PRO A 90 8.04 -5.36 4.70
N GLU A 91 8.71 -4.25 5.01
CA GLU A 91 8.14 -2.89 4.93
C GLU A 91 7.67 -2.53 3.52
N LEU A 92 8.50 -2.75 2.51
CA LEU A 92 8.21 -2.34 1.14
C LEU A 92 6.87 -2.88 0.57
N PRO A 93 6.53 -4.18 0.65
CA PRO A 93 5.28 -4.67 0.11
C PRO A 93 4.03 -4.30 0.92
N CYS A 94 4.14 -3.73 2.12
CA CYS A 94 2.99 -3.49 3.01
C CYS A 94 3.07 -2.16 3.78
N THR A 95 3.70 -1.13 3.17
CA THR A 95 4.18 0.08 3.86
C THR A 95 3.13 0.73 4.76
N LEU A 96 1.93 1.00 4.27
CA LEU A 96 0.91 1.69 5.05
C LEU A 96 0.47 0.89 6.28
N GLY A 97 0.19 -0.41 6.11
CA GLY A 97 -0.17 -1.28 7.23
C GLY A 97 0.94 -1.38 8.28
N MET A 98 2.20 -1.44 7.84
CA MET A 98 3.35 -1.51 8.74
C MET A 98 3.60 -0.21 9.50
N HIS A 99 3.59 0.92 8.80
CA HIS A 99 3.76 2.23 9.41
C HIS A 99 2.60 2.56 10.35
N GLU A 100 1.37 2.16 10.03
CA GLU A 100 0.21 2.37 10.90
C GLU A 100 0.40 1.67 12.25
N GLU A 101 0.70 0.37 12.26
CA GLU A 101 0.93 -0.37 13.52
C GLU A 101 2.09 0.23 14.32
N ARG A 102 3.16 0.61 13.63
CA ARG A 102 4.32 1.26 14.24
C ARG A 102 3.95 2.59 14.89
N MET A 103 3.21 3.45 14.20
CA MET A 103 2.78 4.75 14.72
C MET A 103 1.75 4.62 15.85
N LEU A 104 0.96 3.54 15.84
CA LEU A 104 0.07 3.17 16.94
C LEU A 104 0.81 2.64 18.17
N GLY A 105 2.09 2.27 18.05
CA GLY A 105 2.85 1.62 19.12
C GLY A 105 2.48 0.15 19.33
N ASN A 106 1.87 -0.48 18.32
CA ASN A 106 1.45 -1.88 18.35
C ASN A 106 2.61 -2.84 18.04
N PRO A 107 2.44 -4.16 18.29
CA PRO A 107 3.38 -5.16 17.82
C PRO A 107 3.62 -5.09 16.31
N PRO A 108 4.78 -5.57 15.82
CA PRO A 108 5.10 -5.54 14.39
C PRO A 108 4.01 -6.19 13.53
N PHE A 109 3.69 -5.54 12.41
CA PHE A 109 2.73 -6.07 11.44
C PHE A 109 3.19 -7.42 10.88
N THR A 110 2.30 -8.41 10.90
CA THR A 110 2.64 -9.81 10.56
C THR A 110 1.94 -10.28 9.29
N ALA A 111 2.45 -11.39 8.73
CA ALA A 111 1.82 -12.08 7.61
C ALA A 111 0.34 -12.38 7.84
N ALA A 112 -0.01 -12.78 9.07
CA ALA A 112 -1.39 -13.11 9.44
C ALA A 112 -2.32 -11.88 9.43
N MET A 113 -1.77 -10.68 9.66
CA MET A 113 -2.55 -9.44 9.64
C MET A 113 -2.86 -9.00 8.20
N LEU A 114 -1.98 -9.34 7.23
CA LEU A 114 -2.13 -8.93 5.84
C LEU A 114 -3.45 -9.38 5.22
N ASP A 115 -3.92 -10.59 5.55
CA ASP A 115 -5.14 -11.17 4.97
C ASP A 115 -6.41 -10.36 5.27
N THR A 116 -6.38 -9.52 6.31
CA THR A 116 -7.54 -8.71 6.73
C THR A 116 -7.25 -7.20 6.72
N SER A 117 -6.02 -6.80 6.42
CA SER A 117 -5.60 -5.40 6.44
C SER A 117 -5.74 -4.76 5.07
N VAL A 118 -6.74 -3.88 4.92
CA VAL A 118 -6.87 -3.07 3.69
C VAL A 118 -5.63 -2.22 3.47
N MET A 119 -5.10 -1.54 4.50
CA MET A 119 -3.89 -0.73 4.38
C MET A 119 -2.65 -1.55 4.05
N GLY A 120 -2.54 -2.79 4.54
CA GLY A 120 -1.45 -3.69 4.16
C GLY A 120 -1.55 -4.13 2.69
N LEU A 121 -2.77 -4.36 2.20
CA LEU A 121 -3.06 -4.83 0.84
C LEU A 121 -3.00 -3.74 -0.24
N GLU A 122 -2.77 -2.49 0.15
CA GLU A 122 -2.52 -1.37 -0.77
C GLU A 122 -1.11 -1.41 -1.40
N GLY A 123 -0.22 -2.29 -0.91
CA GLY A 123 1.15 -2.35 -1.41
C GLY A 123 1.93 -1.07 -1.09
N VAL A 124 2.78 -0.65 -2.04
CA VAL A 124 3.39 0.68 -2.03
C VAL A 124 2.36 1.67 -2.60
N SER A 125 1.51 2.18 -1.71
CA SER A 125 0.43 3.13 -2.04
C SER A 125 0.93 4.57 -2.18
N CYS A 126 0.04 5.48 -2.57
CA CYS A 126 0.34 6.91 -2.76
C CYS A 126 1.02 7.52 -1.53
N LEU A 127 0.47 7.28 -0.33
CA LEU A 127 0.99 7.85 0.92
C LEU A 127 2.28 7.18 1.42
N ALA A 128 2.71 6.08 0.82
CA ALA A 128 4.03 5.50 1.13
C ALA A 128 5.17 6.46 0.72
N CYS A 129 4.94 7.26 -0.34
CA CYS A 129 5.88 8.24 -0.85
C CYS A 129 5.41 9.68 -0.61
N HIS A 130 4.14 9.99 -0.89
CA HIS A 130 3.60 11.36 -0.85
C HIS A 130 3.30 11.90 0.56
N GLN A 131 3.62 11.13 1.61
CA GLN A 131 3.59 11.59 3.01
C GLN A 131 4.98 11.60 3.64
N GLN A 132 6.04 11.29 2.88
CA GLN A 132 7.41 11.41 3.37
C GLN A 132 7.77 12.88 3.56
N ASN A 133 8.59 13.16 4.58
CA ASN A 133 9.13 14.50 4.76
C ASN A 133 10.12 14.78 3.60
N PRO A 134 9.88 15.83 2.78
CA PRO A 134 10.70 16.14 1.62
C PRO A 134 12.17 16.40 1.98
N ASP A 135 12.45 16.92 3.18
CA ASP A 135 13.82 17.19 3.63
C ASP A 135 14.61 15.90 3.89
N SER A 136 13.91 14.79 4.10
CA SER A 136 14.50 13.48 4.40
C SER A 136 14.35 12.46 3.27
N ALA A 137 13.58 12.79 2.22
CA ALA A 137 13.31 11.87 1.12
C ALA A 137 14.61 11.54 0.37
N GLY A 138 14.91 10.24 0.22
CA GLY A 138 16.15 9.77 -0.41
C GLY A 138 17.40 9.85 0.49
N ALA A 139 17.29 10.36 1.72
CA ALA A 139 18.39 10.31 2.68
C ALA A 139 18.52 8.90 3.26
N SER A 140 19.69 8.29 3.12
CA SER A 140 19.99 6.97 3.68
C SER A 140 20.24 7.06 5.19
N SER A 141 19.24 7.41 5.99
CA SER A 141 19.33 7.22 7.44
C SER A 141 18.52 5.99 7.82
N ARG A 142 19.23 4.93 8.21
CA ARG A 142 18.69 3.84 9.03
C ARG A 142 18.33 4.45 10.39
N ALA A 143 17.22 5.17 10.46
CA ALA A 143 16.66 5.66 11.70
C ALA A 143 15.18 5.96 11.49
N ILE A 144 14.41 4.88 11.33
CA ILE A 144 13.11 4.84 11.98
C ILE A 144 13.22 3.69 12.96
#